data_AF-A0A4U1EF73-F1
#
_entry.id   AF-A0A4U1EF73-F1
#
_cell.length_a   1.000
_cell.length_b   1.000
_cell.length_c   1.000
_cell.angle_alpha   90.00
_cell.angle_beta   90.00
_cell.angle_gamma   90.00
#
_symmetry.space_group_name_H-M   'P 1'
#
loop_
_entity.id
_entity.type
_entity.pdbx_description
1 polymer ?
#
loop_
_entity_poly.entity_id
_entity_poly.type
_entity_poly.pdbx_seq_one_letter_code
_entity_poly.pdbx_strand_id
1 'polypeptide(L)'
;MILDGHALSEFQSLLLLLSLVALVKAGIIIPQSPGCPHVEDKNFPQYVRLNLNIPNQNVKSRRPSDYYKRSTSPWTLHRNEDSERYPSVIWEAKCSHLGCVNAEGKVDHHMNSVPIQQEILVLRREPQHCPHSFRLEKMLVAVGCTCVTPIVRHIA
;
A
#
# COMPACT_ATOMS: atom_id res chain seq x y z
N MET A 1 -1.96 -10.34 74.90
CA MET A 1 -2.49 -10.78 73.59
C MET A 1 -1.47 -10.44 72.53
N ILE A 2 -0.52 -11.35 72.29
CA ILE A 2 0.45 -11.22 71.20
C ILE A 2 -0.12 -12.11 70.10
N LEU A 3 -0.60 -11.50 69.02
CA LEU A 3 -1.07 -12.23 67.86
C LEU A 3 0.15 -12.90 67.21
N ASP A 4 0.12 -14.22 67.10
CA ASP A 4 1.17 -15.03 66.47
C ASP A 4 1.49 -14.50 65.07
N GLY A 5 2.69 -13.94 64.90
CA GLY A 5 3.15 -13.38 63.62
C GLY A 5 3.14 -14.39 62.47
N HIS A 6 3.16 -15.70 62.80
CA HIS A 6 2.99 -16.78 61.84
C HIS A 6 1.60 -16.80 61.20
N ALA A 7 0.54 -16.56 61.98
CA ALA A 7 -0.82 -16.52 61.47
C ALA A 7 -1.02 -15.31 60.54
N LEU A 8 -0.44 -14.16 60.88
CA LEU A 8 -0.51 -12.96 60.03
C LEU A 8 0.14 -13.17 58.64
N SER A 9 1.26 -13.90 58.58
CA SER A 9 1.96 -14.21 57.32
C SER A 9 1.15 -15.14 56.41
N GLU A 10 0.51 -16.15 56.99
CA GLU A 10 -0.34 -17.09 56.26
C GLU A 10 -1.56 -16.37 55.65
N PHE A 11 -2.19 -15.47 56.42
CA PHE A 11 -3.29 -14.64 55.92
C PHE A 11 -2.86 -13.74 54.76
N GLN A 12 -1.71 -13.08 54.85
CA GLN A 12 -1.19 -12.25 53.76
C GLN A 12 -0.90 -13.06 52.50
N SER A 13 -0.31 -14.25 52.64
CA SER A 13 -0.04 -15.16 51.53
C SER A 13 -1.34 -15.60 50.82
N LEU A 14 -2.38 -15.93 51.60
CA LEU A 14 -3.68 -16.33 51.07
C LEU A 14 -4.39 -15.19 50.33
N LEU A 15 -4.32 -13.96 50.87
CA LEU A 15 -4.85 -12.74 50.23
C LEU A 15 -4.13 -12.42 48.91
N LEU A 16 -2.82 -12.61 48.85
CA LEU A 16 -2.04 -12.45 47.62
C LEU A 16 -2.40 -13.50 46.56
N LEU A 17 -2.59 -14.76 46.96
CA LEU A 17 -3.03 -15.82 46.06
C LEU A 17 -4.45 -15.57 45.51
N LEU A 18 -5.39 -15.14 46.35
CA LEU A 18 -6.76 -14.84 45.94
C LEU A 18 -6.83 -13.64 44.98
N SER A 19 -6.01 -12.63 45.19
CA SER A 19 -5.93 -11.47 44.29
C SER A 19 -5.30 -11.83 42.93
N LEU A 20 -4.25 -12.67 42.90
CA LEU A 20 -3.70 -13.24 41.67
C LEU A 20 -4.75 -14.05 40.88
N VAL A 21 -5.51 -14.92 41.56
CA VAL A 21 -6.58 -15.70 40.92
C VAL A 21 -7.70 -14.81 40.39
N ALA A 22 -8.06 -13.74 41.11
CA ALA A 22 -9.05 -12.76 40.67
C ALA A 22 -8.58 -12.00 39.41
N LEU A 23 -7.30 -11.62 39.32
CA LEU A 23 -6.73 -10.97 38.13
C LEU A 23 -6.70 -11.91 36.90
N VAL A 24 -6.39 -13.19 37.11
CA VAL A 24 -6.41 -14.21 36.04
C VAL A 24 -7.85 -14.50 35.58
N LYS A 25 -8.81 -14.62 36.51
CA LYS A 25 -10.23 -14.89 36.19
C LYS A 25 -10.98 -13.68 35.62
N ALA A 26 -10.61 -12.47 36.04
CA ALA A 26 -11.13 -11.24 35.45
C ALA A 26 -10.61 -11.01 34.02
N GLY A 27 -9.69 -11.87 33.55
CA GLY A 27 -9.21 -11.98 32.18
C GLY A 27 -9.01 -10.61 31.57
N ILE A 28 -7.86 -9.98 31.82
CA ILE A 28 -7.50 -8.66 31.28
C ILE A 28 -8.09 -8.54 29.88
N ILE A 29 -9.19 -7.80 29.77
CA ILE A 29 -9.80 -7.49 28.50
C ILE A 29 -8.76 -6.60 27.86
N ILE A 30 -7.93 -7.18 26.99
CA ILE A 30 -7.03 -6.42 26.14
C ILE A 30 -7.96 -5.47 25.38
N PRO A 31 -7.87 -4.15 25.62
CA PRO A 31 -8.70 -3.22 24.89
C PRO A 31 -8.38 -3.44 23.42
N GLN A 32 -9.40 -3.75 22.61
CA GLN A 32 -9.27 -3.63 21.16
C GLN A 32 -8.79 -2.20 20.91
N SER A 33 -7.62 -2.07 20.28
CA SER A 33 -6.99 -0.78 20.04
C SER A 33 -7.98 0.13 19.31
N PRO A 34 -8.34 1.31 19.87
CA PRO A 34 -9.28 2.21 19.24
C PRO A 34 -8.63 2.77 17.97
N GLY A 35 -9.03 2.26 16.81
CA GLY A 35 -8.49 2.70 15.52
C GLY A 35 -8.41 1.64 14.43
N CYS A 36 -8.63 0.36 14.72
CA CYS A 36 -8.72 -0.67 13.68
C CYS A 36 -10.14 -0.72 13.07
N PRO A 37 -10.27 -0.84 11.73
CA PRO A 37 -11.58 -0.90 11.08
C PRO A 37 -12.43 -2.07 11.62
N HIS A 38 -13.68 -1.78 11.96
CA HIS A 38 -14.64 -2.74 12.51
C HIS A 38 -15.04 -3.78 11.45
N VAL A 39 -15.16 -5.04 11.86
CA VAL A 39 -15.41 -6.21 11.00
C VAL A 39 -16.92 -6.43 10.89
N GLU A 40 -17.51 -6.22 9.71
CA GLU A 40 -18.97 -6.28 9.56
C GLU A 40 -19.52 -7.17 8.45
N ASP A 41 -18.71 -7.95 7.73
CA ASP A 41 -19.27 -8.85 6.72
C ASP A 41 -18.70 -10.27 6.77
N LYS A 42 -19.56 -11.24 7.11
CA LYS A 42 -19.19 -12.67 7.21
C LYS A 42 -19.13 -13.38 5.85
N ASN A 43 -19.65 -12.75 4.79
CA ASN A 43 -19.79 -13.35 3.46
C ASN A 43 -18.59 -13.13 2.54
N PHE A 44 -17.62 -12.29 2.91
CA PHE A 44 -16.41 -12.03 2.14
C PHE A 44 -15.17 -12.18 3.03
N PRO A 45 -14.08 -12.82 2.56
CA PRO A 45 -12.86 -12.91 3.35
C PRO A 45 -12.29 -11.50 3.57
N GLN A 46 -12.42 -10.99 4.79
CA GLN A 46 -11.95 -9.66 5.19
C GLN A 46 -10.41 -9.53 5.11
N TYR A 47 -9.69 -10.64 5.27
CA TYR A 47 -8.23 -10.70 5.24
C TYR A 47 -7.76 -11.93 4.47
N VAL A 48 -6.62 -11.81 3.80
CA VAL A 48 -5.94 -12.90 3.11
C VAL A 48 -4.54 -13.07 3.68
N ARG A 49 -4.08 -14.32 3.82
CA ARG A 49 -2.70 -14.60 4.21
C ARG A 49 -1.81 -14.45 2.98
N LEU A 50 -0.93 -13.47 2.99
CA LEU A 50 0.06 -13.26 1.94
C LEU A 50 1.36 -13.96 2.32
N ASN A 51 1.88 -14.78 1.40
CA ASN A 51 3.25 -15.26 1.51
C ASN A 51 4.18 -14.18 0.92
N LEU A 52 5.03 -13.61 1.76
CA LEU A 52 5.95 -12.54 1.37
C LEU A 52 7.16 -13.05 0.56
N ASN A 53 7.29 -14.36 0.33
CA ASN A 53 8.23 -14.92 -0.63
C ASN A 53 7.73 -14.68 -2.06
N ILE A 54 7.67 -13.41 -2.45
CA ILE A 54 7.35 -13.00 -3.81
C ILE A 54 8.54 -13.46 -4.66
N PRO A 55 8.36 -14.43 -5.59
CA PRO A 55 9.42 -14.80 -6.48
C PRO A 55 9.83 -13.52 -7.20
N ASN A 56 11.07 -13.09 -7.04
CA ASN A 56 11.64 -12.05 -7.87
C ASN A 56 11.72 -12.63 -9.27
N GLN A 57 10.60 -12.59 -9.99
CA GLN A 57 10.65 -12.63 -11.43
C GLN A 57 11.41 -11.35 -11.76
N ASN A 58 12.71 -11.49 -11.98
CA ASN A 58 13.57 -10.50 -12.63
C ASN A 58 13.04 -10.31 -14.07
N VAL A 59 11.77 -9.95 -14.21
CA VAL A 59 11.25 -9.21 -15.32
C VAL A 59 11.89 -7.85 -15.14
N LYS A 60 13.17 -7.76 -15.52
CA LYS A 60 13.62 -6.59 -16.26
C LYS A 60 12.58 -6.47 -17.35
N SER A 61 11.51 -5.71 -17.08
CA SER A 61 10.62 -5.19 -18.10
C SER A 61 11.61 -4.76 -19.16
N ARG A 62 11.64 -5.47 -20.29
CA ARG A 62 12.48 -5.14 -21.43
C ARG A 62 11.92 -3.81 -21.91
N ARG A 63 12.18 -2.74 -21.16
CA ARG A 63 11.98 -1.36 -21.54
C ARG A 63 13.01 -1.21 -22.63
N PRO A 64 12.60 -1.05 -23.88
CA PRO A 64 13.52 -0.57 -24.88
C PRO A 64 13.94 0.79 -24.35
N SER A 65 15.23 0.89 -24.01
CA SER A 65 15.73 1.73 -22.92
C SER A 65 15.59 3.23 -23.19
N ASP A 66 15.00 3.61 -24.31
CA ASP A 66 14.93 4.96 -24.86
C ASP A 66 13.57 5.33 -25.46
N TYR A 67 12.51 4.52 -25.34
CA TYR A 67 11.18 4.87 -25.88
C TYR A 67 10.65 6.22 -25.37
N TYR A 68 10.90 6.53 -24.09
CA TYR A 68 10.54 7.82 -23.51
C TYR A 68 11.21 9.02 -24.20
N LYS A 69 12.34 8.80 -24.89
CA LYS A 69 13.07 9.81 -25.69
C LYS A 69 12.72 9.79 -27.16
N ARG A 70 12.44 8.60 -27.72
CA ARG A 70 12.23 8.40 -29.17
C ARG A 70 10.77 8.45 -29.61
N SER A 71 9.84 8.41 -28.67
CA SER A 71 8.42 8.58 -28.96
C SER A 71 8.16 9.97 -29.56
N THR A 72 7.18 10.06 -30.47
CA THR A 72 6.64 11.34 -30.93
C THR A 72 5.91 12.07 -29.80
N SER A 73 5.49 11.38 -28.75
CA SER A 73 4.98 11.98 -27.52
C SER A 73 5.94 11.64 -26.36
N PRO A 74 7.13 12.27 -26.28
CA PRO A 74 8.15 11.91 -25.31
C PRO A 74 7.69 12.19 -23.87
N TRP A 75 8.29 11.49 -22.91
CA TRP A 75 7.97 11.65 -21.50
C TRP A 75 9.22 11.58 -20.61
N THR A 76 9.07 12.12 -19.40
CA THR A 76 10.04 11.97 -18.30
C THR A 76 9.50 10.96 -17.29
N LEU A 77 10.39 10.38 -16.48
CA LEU A 77 10.00 9.48 -15.40
C LEU A 77 10.16 10.20 -14.06
N HIS A 78 9.06 10.35 -13.34
CA HIS A 78 9.03 10.87 -11.99
C HIS A 78 9.12 9.72 -10.98
N ARG A 79 9.96 9.88 -9.95
CA ARG A 79 10.14 8.87 -8.91
C ARG A 79 9.14 9.11 -7.78
N ASN A 80 8.15 8.24 -7.67
CA ASN A 80 7.17 8.23 -6.56
C ASN A 80 7.63 7.20 -5.51
N GLU A 81 8.11 7.67 -4.37
CA GLU A 81 8.58 6.83 -3.26
C GLU A 81 7.69 6.96 -2.03
N ASP A 82 7.32 5.82 -1.46
CA ASP A 82 6.54 5.71 -0.23
C ASP A 82 7.07 4.51 0.58
N SER A 83 7.62 4.78 1.77
CA SER A 83 8.21 3.76 2.65
C SER A 83 7.17 2.79 3.22
N GLU A 84 5.91 3.20 3.28
CA GLU A 84 4.81 2.41 3.82
C GLU A 84 4.08 1.61 2.72
N ARG A 85 4.61 1.59 1.49
CA ARG A 85 4.01 0.92 0.33
C ARG A 85 4.94 -0.14 -0.28
N TYR A 86 4.35 -1.20 -0.82
CA TYR A 86 5.00 -2.16 -1.70
C TYR A 86 4.33 -2.16 -3.10
N PRO A 87 5.09 -1.98 -4.20
CA PRO A 87 6.50 -1.58 -4.23
C PRO A 87 6.67 -0.15 -3.67
N SER A 88 7.79 0.08 -2.99
CA SER A 88 8.07 1.37 -2.35
C SER A 88 8.33 2.47 -3.39
N VAL A 89 8.97 2.10 -4.50
CA VAL A 89 9.31 3.01 -5.59
C VAL A 89 8.52 2.66 -6.84
N ILE A 90 7.80 3.64 -7.38
CA ILE A 90 7.06 3.57 -8.64
C ILE A 90 7.56 4.69 -9.54
N TRP A 91 7.84 4.38 -10.80
CA TRP A 91 8.26 5.38 -11.79
C TRP A 91 7.05 5.75 -12.65
N GLU A 92 6.65 7.01 -12.59
CA GLU A 92 5.45 7.52 -13.26
C GLU A 92 5.85 8.37 -14.48
N ALA A 93 5.20 8.14 -15.61
CA ALA A 93 5.44 8.91 -16.82
C ALA A 93 4.77 10.29 -16.76
N LYS A 94 5.49 11.33 -17.16
CA LYS A 94 4.96 12.68 -17.39
C LYS A 94 5.31 13.15 -18.78
N CYS A 95 4.30 13.42 -19.61
CA CYS A 95 4.50 13.85 -20.99
C CYS A 95 5.27 15.18 -21.02
N SER A 96 6.26 15.28 -21.90
CA SER A 96 7.17 16.43 -21.98
C SER A 96 6.53 17.65 -22.65
N HIS A 97 5.54 17.42 -23.50
CA HIS A 97 4.84 18.45 -24.26
C HIS A 97 3.33 18.21 -24.20
N LEU A 98 2.55 19.25 -24.47
CA LEU A 98 1.10 19.12 -24.72
C LEU A 98 0.83 18.56 -26.13
N GLY A 99 1.60 19.02 -27.12
CA GLY A 99 1.55 18.51 -28.50
C GLY A 99 2.46 17.30 -28.72
N CYS A 100 2.48 16.78 -29.95
CA CYS A 100 3.42 15.72 -30.35
C CYS A 100 4.62 16.31 -31.11
N VAL A 101 5.70 15.56 -31.26
CA VAL A 101 6.91 15.93 -31.99
C VAL A 101 6.86 15.31 -33.39
N ASN A 102 7.05 16.13 -34.41
CA ASN A 102 7.04 15.71 -35.81
C ASN A 102 8.45 15.28 -36.30
N ALA A 103 8.57 14.92 -37.58
CA ALA A 103 9.83 14.44 -38.16
C ALA A 103 10.96 15.49 -38.16
N GLU A 104 10.62 16.77 -38.16
CA GLU A 104 11.59 17.87 -38.06
C GLU A 104 12.02 18.16 -36.61
N GLY A 105 11.48 17.41 -35.63
CA GLY A 105 11.76 17.62 -34.20
C GLY A 105 11.00 18.81 -33.59
N LYS A 106 9.98 19.33 -34.27
CA LYS A 106 9.14 20.44 -33.80
C LYS A 106 7.85 19.93 -33.17
N VAL A 107 7.33 20.70 -32.22
CA VAL A 107 6.04 20.39 -31.60
C VAL A 107 4.91 20.75 -32.57
N ASP A 108 4.13 19.75 -32.95
CA ASP A 108 2.87 19.85 -33.67
C ASP A 108 1.71 19.92 -32.66
N HIS A 109 1.00 21.05 -32.69
CA HIS A 109 -0.14 21.34 -31.82
C HIS A 109 -1.48 20.84 -32.38
N HIS A 110 -1.51 20.23 -33.58
CA HIS A 110 -2.70 19.57 -34.11
C HIS A 110 -2.94 18.18 -33.50
N MET A 111 -1.95 17.67 -32.78
CA MET A 111 -1.97 16.39 -32.07
C MET A 111 -1.73 16.62 -30.59
N ASN A 112 -2.15 15.68 -29.74
CA ASN A 112 -1.93 15.78 -28.29
C ASN A 112 -1.09 14.62 -27.77
N SER A 113 -0.12 14.93 -26.91
CA SER A 113 0.55 13.95 -26.06
C SER A 113 -0.32 13.69 -24.83
N VAL A 114 -0.78 12.46 -24.66
CA VAL A 114 -1.64 12.06 -23.53
C VAL A 114 -1.00 10.90 -22.75
N PRO A 115 -1.13 10.87 -21.41
CA PRO A 115 -0.58 9.78 -20.61
C PRO A 115 -1.40 8.49 -20.82
N ILE A 116 -0.71 7.36 -20.90
CA ILE A 116 -1.32 6.02 -20.82
C ILE A 116 -1.34 5.63 -19.34
N GLN A 117 -2.52 5.43 -18.78
CA GLN A 117 -2.70 5.05 -17.38
C GLN A 117 -2.93 3.54 -17.25
N GLN A 118 -2.41 2.96 -16.17
CA GLN A 118 -2.61 1.57 -15.78
C GLN A 118 -3.05 1.50 -14.32
N GLU A 119 -4.12 0.77 -14.04
CA GLU A 119 -4.47 0.39 -12.67
C GLU A 119 -3.52 -0.72 -12.20
N ILE A 120 -2.86 -0.51 -11.07
CA ILE A 120 -1.99 -1.47 -10.42
C ILE A 120 -2.44 -1.71 -8.98
N LEU A 121 -2.03 -2.86 -8.45
CA LEU A 121 -2.22 -3.20 -7.04
C LEU A 121 -0.97 -2.83 -6.24
N VAL A 122 -1.17 -2.19 -5.10
CA VAL A 122 -0.11 -1.86 -4.13
C VAL A 122 -0.52 -2.33 -2.75
N LEU A 123 0.44 -2.76 -1.94
CA LEU A 123 0.20 -3.08 -0.53
C LEU A 123 0.64 -1.88 0.30
N ARG A 124 -0.21 -1.40 1.21
CA ARG A 124 0.13 -0.34 2.15
C ARG A 124 0.11 -0.87 3.58
N ARG A 125 1.13 -0.53 4.36
CA ARG A 125 1.25 -0.89 5.77
C ARG A 125 0.27 -0.04 6.59
N GLU A 126 -0.49 -0.67 7.48
CA GLU A 126 -1.35 0.07 8.40
C GLU A 126 -0.55 0.62 9.60
N PRO A 127 -0.99 1.74 10.23
CA PRO A 127 -0.33 2.32 11.39
C PRO A 127 -0.20 1.35 12.58
N GLN A 128 0.78 1.60 13.46
CA GLN A 128 1.26 0.72 14.55
C GLN A 128 0.20 0.23 15.57
N HIS A 129 -1.03 0.71 15.51
CA HIS A 129 -2.11 0.32 16.42
C HIS A 129 -2.87 -0.94 15.97
N CYS A 130 -2.59 -1.46 14.76
CA CYS A 130 -3.13 -2.73 14.28
C CYS A 130 -1.98 -3.72 13.97
N PRO A 131 -1.94 -4.92 14.58
CA PRO A 131 -0.84 -5.85 14.36
C PRO A 131 -0.86 -6.43 12.94
N HIS A 132 0.27 -6.27 12.22
CA HIS A 132 0.64 -6.98 10.99
C HIS A 132 -0.36 -6.93 9.82
N SER A 133 -1.19 -5.89 9.73
CA SER A 133 -2.11 -5.70 8.62
C SER A 133 -1.48 -4.91 7.48
N PHE A 134 -1.64 -5.45 6.27
CA PHE A 134 -1.46 -4.72 5.02
C PHE A 134 -2.83 -4.50 4.40
N ARG A 135 -3.04 -3.31 3.87
CA ARG A 135 -4.20 -3.01 3.03
C ARG A 135 -3.82 -3.13 1.57
N LEU A 136 -4.62 -3.85 0.80
CA LEU A 136 -4.51 -3.87 -0.65
C LEU A 136 -5.21 -2.63 -1.21
N GLU A 137 -4.50 -1.85 -2.01
CA GLU A 137 -5.01 -0.62 -2.64
C GLU A 137 -4.84 -0.69 -4.15
N LYS A 138 -5.74 0.00 -4.86
CA LYS A 138 -5.65 0.23 -6.30
C LYS A 138 -5.07 1.62 -6.54
N MET A 139 -4.13 1.71 -7.47
CA MET A 139 -3.48 2.97 -7.85
C MET A 139 -3.44 3.10 -9.37
N LEU A 140 -3.81 4.28 -9.89
CA LEU A 140 -3.62 4.61 -11.30
C LEU A 140 -2.23 5.21 -11.51
N VAL A 141 -1.45 4.60 -12.40
CA VAL A 141 -0.08 5.02 -12.72
C VAL A 141 0.05 5.29 -14.20
N ALA A 142 0.62 6.44 -14.56
CA ALA A 142 1.01 6.71 -15.93
C ALA A 142 2.26 5.90 -16.28
N VAL A 143 2.17 5.03 -17.30
CA VAL A 143 3.28 4.13 -17.72
C VAL A 143 4.06 4.67 -18.93
N GLY A 144 3.48 5.61 -19.66
CA GLY A 144 4.08 6.27 -20.81
C GLY A 144 3.16 7.35 -21.37
N CYS A 145 3.52 7.91 -22.51
CA CYS A 145 2.66 8.84 -23.26
C CYS A 145 2.49 8.35 -24.68
N THR A 146 1.33 8.65 -25.27
CA THR A 146 1.01 8.38 -26.67
C THR A 146 0.53 9.66 -27.37
N CYS A 147 0.66 9.68 -28.69
CA CYS A 147 0.20 10.77 -29.53
C CYS A 147 -1.20 10.45 -30.08
N VAL A 148 -2.15 11.35 -29.88
CA VAL A 148 -3.54 11.18 -30.35
C VAL A 148 -3.97 12.32 -31.26
N THR A 149 -4.84 11.99 -32.22
CA THR A 149 -5.56 12.97 -33.03
C THR A 149 -6.81 13.43 -32.25
N PRO A 150 -7.13 14.74 -32.20
CA PRO A 150 -8.35 15.23 -31.55
C PRO A 150 -9.64 14.75 -32.22
N ILE A 151 -9.58 14.40 -33.51
CA ILE A 151 -10.73 13.93 -34.29
C ILE A 151 -10.69 12.40 -34.33
N VAL A 152 -11.65 11.76 -33.67
CA VAL A 152 -11.84 10.31 -33.74
C VAL A 152 -12.29 9.94 -35.14
N ARG A 153 -11.42 9.31 -35.93
CA ARG A 153 -11.83 8.70 -37.20
C ARG A 153 -12.53 7.38 -36.86
N HIS A 154 -13.85 7.33 -37.02
CA HIS A 154 -14.55 6.05 -37.09
C HIS A 154 -14.08 5.35 -38.38
N ILE A 155 -13.30 4.29 -38.23
CA ILE A 155 -13.04 3.36 -39.33
C ILE A 155 -14.30 2.50 -39.41
N ALA A 156 -15.11 2.75 -40.44
CA ALA A 156 -16.23 1.89 -40.81
C ALA A 156 -15.71 0.60 -41.45
#